data_AF-A0A2E3XTE7-F1
#
_entry.id   AF-A0A2E3XTE7-F1
#
_cell.length_a   1.000
_cell.length_b   1.000
_cell.length_c   1.000
_cell.angle_alpha   90.00
_cell.angle_beta   90.00
_cell.angle_gamma   90.00
#
_symmetry.space_group_name_H-M   'P 1'
#
loop_
_entity.id
_entity.type
_entity.pdbx_description
1 polymer ?
#
loop_
_entity_poly.entity_id
_entity_poly.type
_entity_poly.pdbx_seq_one_letter_code
_entity_poly.pdbx_strand_id
1 'polypeptide(L)'
;MNLKKVFLFSLILCLLSGGLYFFRSLNHSEKDPKSEASLTPQQKNDSFIPSKRELQQRAQIDPQKKVVAEATQEEVDKEFERIERMESAWEGKIKEIFLSKMNLSEEEFKEYLVMKEGYEDDRYLSYDKFHKDNMAAGKEYPITLENEENDKIVEEYQNLFKARFGEEAFAHYVKALDEFNSEWRVKEGQDKGILTIDF
;
A
#
# COMPACT_ATOMS: atom_id res chain seq x y z
N MET A 1 35.72 0.84 17.07
CA MET A 1 34.98 0.94 15.80
C MET A 1 35.94 1.42 14.72
N ASN A 2 36.14 0.66 13.65
CA ASN A 2 37.17 0.98 12.64
C ASN A 2 36.76 2.21 11.83
N LEU A 3 37.57 3.28 11.86
CA LEU A 3 37.32 4.56 11.17
C LEU A 3 37.05 4.37 9.67
N LYS A 4 37.67 3.36 9.04
CA LYS A 4 37.43 2.96 7.65
C LYS A 4 36.00 2.47 7.39
N LYS A 5 35.39 1.78 8.36
CA LYS A 5 34.00 1.30 8.24
C LYS A 5 33.01 2.46 8.34
N VAL A 6 33.27 3.42 9.23
CA VAL A 6 32.42 4.63 9.38
C VAL A 6 32.44 5.48 8.10
N PHE A 7 33.62 5.62 7.47
CA PHE A 7 33.75 6.36 6.22
C PHE A 7 33.03 5.67 5.04
N LEU A 8 33.08 4.33 4.97
CA LEU A 8 32.38 3.56 3.95
C LEU A 8 30.85 3.67 4.08
N PHE A 9 30.33 3.59 5.32
CA PHE A 9 28.90 3.78 5.60
C PHE A 9 28.43 5.21 5.25
N SER A 10 29.24 6.24 5.56
CA SER A 10 28.92 7.62 5.18
C SER A 10 28.89 7.83 3.66
N LEU A 11 29.81 7.20 2.92
CA LEU A 11 29.88 7.31 1.46
C LEU A 11 28.64 6.66 0.80
N ILE A 12 28.24 5.48 1.29
CA ILE A 12 27.05 4.77 0.81
C ILE A 12 25.78 5.57 1.10
N LEU A 13 25.68 6.18 2.29
CA LEU A 13 24.53 7.02 2.66
C LEU A 13 24.40 8.29 1.78
N CYS A 14 25.54 8.90 1.41
CA CYS A 14 25.56 10.04 0.49
C CYS A 14 25.19 9.66 -0.96
N LEU A 15 25.56 8.45 -1.42
CA LEU A 15 25.20 7.98 -2.76
C LEU A 15 23.71 7.61 -2.85
N LEU A 16 23.14 7.01 -1.80
CA LEU A 16 21.71 6.69 -1.75
C LEU A 16 20.83 7.95 -1.69
N SER A 17 21.22 8.96 -0.91
CA SER A 17 20.49 10.22 -0.83
C SER A 17 20.63 11.07 -2.10
N GLY A 18 21.81 11.07 -2.74
CA GLY A 18 22.03 11.75 -4.03
C GLY A 18 21.30 11.08 -5.20
N GLY A 19 21.22 9.75 -5.21
CA GLY A 19 20.51 8.97 -6.24
C GLY A 19 19.00 9.25 -6.24
N LEU A 20 18.37 9.26 -5.06
CA LEU A 20 16.94 9.58 -4.91
C LEU A 20 16.62 11.02 -5.34
N TYR A 21 17.50 11.99 -5.06
CA TYR A 21 17.28 13.39 -5.47
C TYR A 21 17.44 13.59 -6.98
N PHE A 22 18.43 12.94 -7.59
CA PHE A 22 18.68 13.03 -9.04
C PHE A 22 17.57 12.36 -9.85
N PHE A 23 17.08 11.21 -9.40
CA PHE A 23 15.97 10.48 -10.04
C PHE A 23 14.63 11.23 -9.92
N ARG A 24 14.37 11.91 -8.79
CA ARG A 24 13.17 12.75 -8.61
C ARG A 24 13.24 14.05 -9.45
N SER A 25 14.42 14.62 -9.67
CA SER A 25 14.55 15.87 -10.45
C SER A 25 14.35 15.68 -11.96
N LEU A 26 14.59 14.48 -12.50
CA LEU A 26 14.36 14.17 -13.92
C LEU A 26 12.87 14.11 -14.29
N ASN A 27 11.98 13.92 -13.31
CA ASN A 27 10.53 13.86 -13.52
C ASN A 27 9.80 15.19 -13.23
N HIS A 28 10.54 16.26 -12.89
CA HIS A 28 9.96 17.59 -12.67
C HIS A 28 10.34 18.54 -13.80
N SER A 29 9.86 18.21 -15.01
CA SER A 29 9.84 19.15 -16.13
C SER A 29 8.56 19.99 -16.05
N GLU A 30 8.72 21.15 -15.44
CA GLU A 30 8.15 22.44 -15.84
C GLU A 30 6.62 22.55 -15.99
N LYS A 31 5.98 23.16 -14.99
CA LYS A 31 4.92 24.16 -15.20
C LYS A 31 4.82 25.06 -13.96
N ASP A 32 5.33 26.26 -14.10
CA ASP A 32 5.28 27.34 -13.12
C ASP A 32 4.68 28.60 -13.81
N PRO A 33 4.33 29.67 -13.09
CA PRO A 33 2.93 29.98 -12.79
C PRO A 33 2.53 31.42 -13.19
N LYS A 34 1.22 31.73 -13.12
CA LYS A 34 0.61 33.08 -13.09
C LYS A 34 -0.89 32.89 -12.79
N SER A 35 -1.60 33.63 -11.95
CA SER A 35 -1.44 35.01 -11.49
C SER A 35 -2.23 35.20 -10.18
N GLU A 36 -1.72 36.12 -9.36
CA GLU A 36 -2.22 36.62 -8.08
C GLU A 36 -3.58 37.34 -8.15
N ALA A 37 -4.28 37.34 -7.00
CA ALA A 37 -5.04 38.43 -6.35
C ALA A 37 -6.19 37.83 -5.51
N SER A 38 -6.56 38.25 -4.31
CA SER A 38 -6.10 39.25 -3.34
C SER A 38 -6.84 38.95 -2.03
N LEU A 39 -6.20 39.28 -0.91
CA LEU A 39 -6.72 39.37 0.47
C LEU A 39 -7.95 40.35 0.50
N THR A 40 -8.93 40.37 1.42
CA THR A 40 -9.00 40.14 2.89
C THR A 40 -10.50 40.17 3.37
N PRO A 41 -10.88 40.28 4.68
CA PRO A 41 -11.80 39.36 5.35
C PRO A 41 -13.21 39.94 5.68
N GLN A 42 -14.18 39.07 6.00
CA GLN A 42 -15.35 39.50 6.78
C GLN A 42 -15.69 38.53 7.91
N GLN A 43 -15.42 39.03 9.11
CA GLN A 43 -15.85 38.52 10.40
C GLN A 43 -17.23 39.13 10.70
N LYS A 44 -18.25 38.32 10.99
CA LYS A 44 -19.30 38.70 11.94
C LYS A 44 -19.96 37.47 12.57
N ASN A 45 -19.91 37.45 13.89
CA ASN A 45 -20.55 36.54 14.82
C ASN A 45 -22.02 36.31 14.49
N ASP A 46 -22.50 35.09 14.69
CA ASP A 46 -23.43 34.81 15.78
C ASP A 46 -23.38 33.33 16.16
N SER A 47 -23.17 33.10 17.46
CA SER A 47 -23.16 31.82 18.12
C SER A 47 -24.50 31.09 17.97
N PHE A 48 -24.53 30.03 17.16
CA PHE A 48 -25.63 29.06 17.17
C PHE A 48 -25.22 27.91 18.11
N ILE A 49 -25.67 27.98 19.36
CA ILE A 49 -25.68 26.81 20.25
C ILE A 49 -27.03 26.11 20.01
N PRO A 50 -27.07 24.92 19.40
CA PRO A 50 -28.32 24.20 19.21
C PRO A 50 -28.88 23.82 20.58
N SER A 51 -30.15 24.15 20.80
CA SER A 51 -30.87 23.80 22.02
C SER A 51 -30.90 22.29 22.22
N LYS A 52 -30.72 21.85 23.47
CA LYS A 52 -30.71 20.44 23.93
C LYS A 52 -31.97 19.64 23.55
N ARG A 53 -32.99 20.28 22.98
CA ARG A 53 -34.21 19.65 22.43
C ARG A 53 -34.12 19.21 20.96
N GLU A 54 -33.25 19.81 20.14
CA GLU A 54 -33.11 19.41 18.74
C GLU A 54 -32.20 18.18 18.55
N LEU A 55 -31.35 17.88 19.52
CA LEU A 55 -30.52 16.65 19.55
C LEU A 55 -31.32 15.38 19.85
N GLN A 56 -32.55 15.48 20.37
CA GLN A 56 -33.38 14.32 20.70
C GLN A 56 -34.32 13.86 19.58
N GLN A 57 -34.44 14.60 18.47
CA GLN A 57 -35.32 14.24 17.35
C GLN A 57 -34.61 13.74 16.08
N ARG A 58 -33.26 13.69 16.05
CA ARG A 58 -32.51 13.01 14.99
C ARG A 58 -32.00 11.60 15.35
N ALA A 59 -32.27 11.14 16.57
CA ALA A 59 -32.01 9.76 16.97
C ALA A 59 -33.21 8.85 16.67
N GLN A 60 -33.63 8.79 15.40
CA GLN A 60 -34.25 7.57 14.88
C GLN A 60 -33.18 6.85 14.06
N ILE A 61 -32.21 6.30 14.79
CA ILE A 61 -31.31 5.29 14.26
C ILE A 61 -32.18 4.05 14.13
N ASP A 62 -32.34 3.59 12.90
CA ASP A 62 -32.94 2.31 12.58
C ASP A 62 -32.30 1.22 13.47
N PRO A 63 -33.07 0.54 14.35
CA PRO A 63 -32.54 -0.47 15.25
C PRO A 63 -32.00 -1.71 14.53
N GLN A 64 -32.05 -1.77 13.19
CA GLN A 64 -31.42 -2.82 12.39
C GLN A 64 -30.01 -2.51 11.88
N LYS A 65 -29.42 -1.35 12.18
CA LYS A 65 -27.99 -1.14 11.89
C LYS A 65 -27.19 -1.96 12.90
N LYS A 66 -26.81 -3.19 12.54
CA LYS A 66 -25.82 -4.00 13.26
C LYS A 66 -24.68 -3.07 13.66
N VAL A 67 -24.51 -2.84 14.95
CA VAL A 67 -23.29 -2.26 15.49
C VAL A 67 -22.20 -3.21 15.02
N VAL A 68 -21.34 -2.75 14.11
CA VAL A 68 -20.11 -3.46 13.80
C VAL A 68 -19.39 -3.54 15.13
N ALA A 69 -19.25 -4.74 15.68
CA ALA A 69 -18.52 -4.94 16.93
C ALA A 69 -17.11 -4.35 16.71
N GLU A 70 -16.73 -3.41 17.57
CA GLU A 70 -15.40 -2.81 17.51
C GLU A 70 -14.39 -3.91 17.83
N ALA A 71 -13.42 -4.12 16.94
CA ALA A 71 -12.41 -5.16 17.10
C ALA A 71 -11.57 -4.89 18.36
N THR A 72 -11.34 -5.93 19.15
CA THR A 72 -10.44 -5.87 20.30
C THR A 72 -8.98 -5.79 19.85
N GLN A 73 -8.11 -5.22 20.69
CA GLN A 73 -6.66 -5.19 20.39
C GLN A 73 -6.10 -6.60 20.16
N GLU A 74 -6.56 -7.60 20.91
CA GLU A 74 -6.12 -8.99 20.74
C GLU A 74 -6.53 -9.57 19.38
N GLU A 75 -7.69 -9.19 18.84
CA GLU A 75 -8.12 -9.60 17.49
C GLU A 75 -7.27 -8.91 16.41
N VAL A 76 -6.92 -7.65 16.61
CA VAL A 76 -6.03 -6.89 15.73
C VAL A 76 -4.63 -7.51 15.71
N ASP A 77 -4.04 -7.79 16.88
CA ASP A 77 -2.71 -8.39 17.00
C ASP A 77 -2.66 -9.78 16.33
N LYS A 78 -3.69 -10.60 16.53
CA LYS A 78 -3.81 -11.91 15.86
C LYS A 78 -3.85 -11.80 14.34
N GLU A 79 -4.46 -10.76 13.82
CA GLU A 79 -4.54 -10.54 12.37
C GLU A 79 -3.21 -10.04 11.80
N PHE A 80 -2.49 -9.17 12.51
CA PHE A 80 -1.12 -8.79 12.14
C PHE A 80 -0.18 -9.99 12.11
N GLU A 81 -0.18 -10.82 13.15
CA GLU A 81 0.61 -12.05 13.16
C GLU A 81 0.23 -13.00 12.01
N ARG A 82 -1.05 -13.00 11.59
CA ARG A 82 -1.51 -13.80 10.46
C ARG A 82 -0.95 -13.29 9.13
N ILE A 83 -0.93 -11.97 8.94
CA ILE A 83 -0.34 -11.32 7.76
C ILE A 83 1.17 -11.59 7.71
N GLU A 84 1.90 -11.36 8.81
CA GLU A 84 3.35 -11.60 8.87
C GLU A 84 3.73 -13.05 8.56
N ARG A 85 2.95 -14.02 9.07
CA ARG A 85 3.16 -15.44 8.76
C ARG A 85 2.93 -15.73 7.27
N MET A 86 1.96 -15.09 6.64
CA MET A 86 1.68 -15.24 5.21
C MET A 86 2.84 -14.68 4.38
N GLU A 87 3.27 -13.45 4.69
CA GLU A 87 4.34 -12.76 3.96
C GLU A 87 5.68 -13.49 4.10
N SER A 88 6.02 -13.93 5.32
CA SER A 88 7.25 -14.70 5.54
C SER A 88 7.24 -16.05 4.81
N ALA A 89 6.09 -16.74 4.79
CA ALA A 89 5.94 -17.99 4.05
C ALA A 89 6.05 -17.76 2.53
N TRP A 90 5.48 -16.66 2.03
CA TRP A 90 5.60 -16.27 0.64
C TRP A 90 7.05 -15.97 0.26
N GLU A 91 7.75 -15.12 1.04
CA GLU A 91 9.15 -14.77 0.80
C GLU A 91 10.04 -16.01 0.70
N GLY A 92 9.85 -16.98 1.62
CA GLY A 92 10.57 -18.24 1.58
C GLY A 92 10.30 -19.04 0.30
N LYS A 93 9.03 -19.20 -0.09
CA LYS A 93 8.62 -19.94 -1.29
C LYS A 93 9.15 -19.28 -2.55
N ILE A 94 8.97 -17.97 -2.69
CA ILE A 94 9.35 -17.27 -3.92
C ILE A 94 10.87 -17.16 -4.05
N LYS A 95 11.62 -17.04 -2.95
CA LYS A 95 13.09 -17.14 -2.97
C LYS A 95 13.56 -18.48 -3.54
N GLU A 96 12.96 -19.59 -3.09
CA GLU A 96 13.30 -20.93 -3.63
C GLU A 96 13.04 -21.01 -5.13
N ILE A 97 11.91 -20.47 -5.59
CA ILE A 97 11.55 -20.44 -7.02
C ILE A 97 12.52 -19.57 -7.83
N PHE A 98 12.90 -18.39 -7.33
CA PHE A 98 13.89 -17.51 -7.97
C PHE A 98 15.21 -18.25 -8.22
N LEU A 99 15.75 -18.90 -7.18
CA LEU A 99 17.04 -19.56 -7.27
C LEU A 99 17.00 -20.87 -8.06
N SER A 100 15.92 -21.64 -7.96
CA SER A 100 15.88 -23.01 -8.49
C SER A 100 15.17 -23.16 -9.84
N LYS A 101 14.11 -22.37 -10.10
CA LYS A 101 13.28 -22.49 -11.31
C LYS A 101 13.58 -21.38 -12.30
N MET A 102 13.74 -20.16 -11.82
CA MET A 102 14.05 -19.01 -12.67
C MET A 102 15.56 -18.88 -12.94
N ASN A 103 16.40 -19.60 -12.18
CA ASN A 103 17.86 -19.54 -12.27
C ASN A 103 18.40 -18.10 -12.11
N LEU A 104 17.74 -17.33 -11.22
CA LEU A 104 18.13 -15.98 -10.84
C LEU A 104 19.06 -16.01 -9.62
N SER A 105 19.83 -14.95 -9.43
CA SER A 105 20.76 -14.81 -8.31
C SER A 105 20.09 -14.32 -7.03
N GLU A 106 20.81 -14.40 -5.90
CA GLU A 106 20.33 -13.79 -4.65
C GLU A 106 20.25 -12.26 -4.73
N GLU A 107 21.08 -11.63 -5.54
CA GLU A 107 21.01 -10.19 -5.81
C GLU A 107 19.74 -9.84 -6.58
N GLU A 108 19.38 -10.61 -7.61
CA GLU A 108 18.12 -10.43 -8.35
C GLU A 108 16.89 -10.65 -7.46
N PHE A 109 16.97 -11.60 -6.52
CA PHE A 109 15.93 -11.76 -5.50
C PHE A 109 15.79 -10.52 -4.59
N LYS A 110 16.90 -9.91 -4.17
CA LYS A 110 16.85 -8.66 -3.38
C LYS A 110 16.25 -7.51 -4.17
N GLU A 111 16.51 -7.44 -5.47
CA GLU A 111 15.88 -6.45 -6.34
C GLU A 111 14.37 -6.66 -6.46
N TYR A 112 13.92 -7.92 -6.52
CA TYR A 112 12.50 -8.24 -6.43
C TYR A 112 11.89 -7.79 -5.10
N LEU A 113 12.57 -7.96 -3.96
CA LEU A 113 12.06 -7.47 -2.67
C LEU A 113 11.89 -5.95 -2.66
N VAL A 114 12.86 -5.21 -3.22
CA VAL A 114 12.74 -3.75 -3.37
C VAL A 114 11.59 -3.37 -4.30
N MET A 115 11.40 -4.11 -5.40
CA MET A 115 10.27 -3.93 -6.30
C MET A 115 8.94 -4.18 -5.59
N LYS A 116 8.85 -5.21 -4.76
CA LYS A 116 7.67 -5.56 -3.98
C LYS A 116 7.33 -4.48 -2.93
N GLU A 117 8.34 -3.95 -2.24
CA GLU A 117 8.16 -2.82 -1.31
C GLU A 117 7.61 -1.58 -2.02
N GLY A 118 8.17 -1.24 -3.20
CA GLY A 118 7.66 -0.13 -4.01
C GLY A 118 6.21 -0.30 -4.44
N TYR A 119 5.83 -1.53 -4.83
CA TYR A 119 4.45 -1.86 -5.19
C TYR A 119 3.47 -1.59 -4.04
N GLU A 120 3.82 -2.01 -2.83
CA GLU A 120 2.96 -1.80 -1.65
C GLU A 120 2.87 -0.32 -1.29
N ASP A 121 3.97 0.44 -1.39
CA ASP A 121 3.98 1.89 -1.18
C ASP A 121 3.05 2.61 -2.18
N ASP A 122 3.14 2.29 -3.46
CA ASP A 122 2.31 2.89 -4.51
C ASP A 122 0.83 2.55 -4.32
N ARG A 123 0.51 1.31 -3.94
CA ARG A 123 -0.86 0.91 -3.57
C ARG A 123 -1.38 1.67 -2.37
N TYR A 124 -0.57 1.81 -1.32
CA TYR A 124 -0.94 2.56 -0.14
C TYR A 124 -1.25 4.02 -0.48
N LEU A 125 -0.40 4.66 -1.29
CA LEU A 125 -0.61 6.04 -1.74
C LEU A 125 -1.89 6.20 -2.58
N SER A 126 -2.15 5.26 -3.49
CA SER A 126 -3.39 5.22 -4.28
C SER A 126 -4.62 5.09 -3.38
N TYR A 127 -4.59 4.18 -2.40
CA TYR A 127 -5.66 4.00 -1.44
C TYR A 127 -5.88 5.25 -0.57
N ASP A 128 -4.82 5.85 -0.02
CA ASP A 128 -4.91 7.05 0.81
C ASP A 128 -5.47 8.25 0.02
N LYS A 129 -5.06 8.40 -1.25
CA LYS A 129 -5.63 9.40 -2.15
C LYS A 129 -7.12 9.15 -2.39
N PHE A 130 -7.50 7.92 -2.76
CA PHE A 130 -8.89 7.54 -2.95
C PHE A 130 -9.73 7.78 -1.69
N HIS A 131 -9.20 7.44 -0.52
CA HIS A 131 -9.84 7.67 0.77
C HIS A 131 -10.10 9.17 1.02
N LYS A 132 -9.09 10.02 0.82
CA LYS A 132 -9.19 11.47 0.98
C LYS A 132 -10.21 12.09 0.03
N ASP A 133 -10.19 11.69 -1.24
CA ASP A 133 -11.12 12.20 -2.26
C ASP A 133 -12.59 11.85 -1.92
N ASN A 134 -12.84 10.64 -1.42
CA ASN A 134 -14.19 10.22 -1.02
C ASN A 134 -14.66 10.89 0.28
N MET A 135 -13.77 11.06 1.27
CA MET A 135 -14.06 11.81 2.49
C MET A 135 -14.43 13.27 2.18
N ALA A 136 -13.73 13.90 1.24
CA ALA A 136 -14.06 15.25 0.78
C ALA A 136 -15.42 15.30 0.05
N ALA A 137 -15.81 14.23 -0.65
CA ALA A 137 -17.09 14.13 -1.37
C ALA A 137 -18.29 13.73 -0.49
N GLY A 138 -18.08 13.38 0.78
CA GLY A 138 -19.15 13.00 1.72
C GLY A 138 -19.88 11.70 1.35
N LYS A 139 -19.22 10.78 0.64
CA LYS A 139 -19.80 9.48 0.24
C LYS A 139 -19.62 8.44 1.35
N GLU A 140 -20.66 7.64 1.65
CA GLU A 140 -20.55 6.45 2.51
C GLU A 140 -20.15 5.21 1.68
N TYR A 141 -19.29 4.35 2.25
CA TYR A 141 -18.53 3.30 1.57
C TYR A 141 -19.34 2.04 1.19
N PRO A 142 -18.94 1.36 0.11
CA PRO A 142 -18.18 0.12 0.29
C PRO A 142 -16.70 0.31 -0.12
N ILE A 143 -15.78 -0.13 0.74
CA ILE A 143 -14.35 -0.17 0.46
C ILE A 143 -14.10 -1.42 -0.37
N THR A 144 -14.05 -1.28 -1.69
CA THR A 144 -13.40 -2.28 -2.54
C THR A 144 -12.00 -1.77 -2.86
N LEU A 145 -10.99 -2.61 -2.64
CA LEU A 145 -9.59 -2.33 -3.02
C LEU A 145 -9.39 -2.28 -4.54
N GLU A 146 -10.41 -2.69 -5.31
CA GLU A 146 -10.48 -2.58 -6.76
C GLU A 146 -10.87 -1.15 -7.14
N ASN A 147 -9.87 -0.33 -7.44
CA ASN A 147 -10.02 0.90 -8.20
C ASN A 147 -9.17 0.79 -9.49
N GLU A 148 -9.54 1.52 -10.54
CA GLU A 148 -8.80 1.49 -11.82
C GLU A 148 -7.31 1.91 -11.67
N GLU A 149 -6.96 2.60 -10.59
CA GLU A 149 -5.57 2.99 -10.28
C GLU A 149 -4.76 1.79 -9.78
N ASN A 150 -5.35 0.89 -9.00
CA ASN A 150 -4.71 -0.31 -8.49
C ASN A 150 -4.37 -1.29 -9.62
N ASP A 151 -5.27 -1.47 -10.59
CA ASP A 151 -5.03 -2.31 -11.76
C ASP A 151 -3.85 -1.80 -12.59
N LYS A 152 -3.70 -0.48 -12.72
CA LYS A 152 -2.56 0.15 -13.40
C LYS A 152 -1.26 -0.08 -12.64
N ILE A 153 -1.26 0.07 -11.32
CA ILE A 153 -0.08 -0.21 -10.49
C ILE A 153 0.33 -1.67 -10.66
N VAL A 154 -0.61 -2.62 -10.58
CA VAL A 154 -0.33 -4.04 -10.82
C VAL A 154 0.29 -4.26 -12.20
N GLU A 155 -0.28 -3.68 -13.26
CA GLU A 155 0.25 -3.80 -14.62
C GLU A 155 1.65 -3.18 -14.76
N GLU A 156 1.91 -2.03 -14.15
CA GLU A 156 3.22 -1.36 -14.15
C GLU A 156 4.29 -2.25 -13.52
N TYR A 157 4.02 -2.82 -12.35
CA TYR A 157 4.96 -3.72 -11.67
C TYR A 157 5.11 -5.06 -12.40
N GLN A 158 4.05 -5.58 -13.04
CA GLN A 158 4.15 -6.75 -13.91
C GLN A 158 5.11 -6.52 -15.07
N ASN A 159 4.98 -5.36 -15.72
CA ASN A 159 5.85 -4.97 -16.83
C ASN A 159 7.28 -4.73 -16.35
N LEU A 160 7.46 -4.14 -15.17
CA LEU A 160 8.78 -3.95 -14.56
C LEU A 160 9.46 -5.29 -14.25
N PHE A 161 8.72 -6.25 -13.69
CA PHE A 161 9.22 -7.59 -13.43
C PHE A 161 9.66 -8.26 -14.73
N LYS A 162 8.82 -8.26 -15.77
CA LYS A 162 9.14 -8.85 -17.08
C LYS A 162 10.34 -8.19 -17.72
N ALA A 163 10.43 -6.86 -17.65
CA ALA A 163 11.56 -6.12 -18.20
C ALA A 163 12.87 -6.44 -17.48
N ARG A 164 12.81 -6.72 -16.17
CA ARG A 164 13.99 -7.01 -15.35
C ARG A 164 14.43 -8.47 -15.43
N PHE A 165 13.50 -9.41 -15.30
CA PHE A 165 13.78 -10.83 -15.11
C PHE A 165 13.35 -11.70 -16.30
N GLY A 166 12.60 -11.14 -17.25
CA GLY A 166 12.12 -11.84 -18.44
C GLY A 166 10.73 -12.47 -18.30
N GLU A 167 10.09 -12.70 -19.44
CA GLU A 167 8.73 -13.28 -19.54
C GLU A 167 8.65 -14.71 -18.98
N GLU A 168 9.69 -15.52 -19.17
CA GLU A 168 9.72 -16.89 -18.66
C GLU A 168 9.77 -16.92 -17.12
N ALA A 169 10.60 -16.06 -16.51
CA ALA A 169 10.64 -15.89 -15.07
C ALA A 169 9.29 -15.39 -14.54
N PHE A 170 8.67 -14.43 -15.24
CA PHE A 170 7.34 -13.93 -14.90
C PHE A 170 6.28 -15.04 -14.93
N ALA A 171 6.30 -15.95 -15.90
CA ALA A 171 5.38 -17.08 -15.94
C ALA A 171 5.54 -18.01 -14.72
N HIS A 172 6.78 -18.25 -14.29
CA HIS A 172 7.04 -18.99 -13.05
C HIS A 172 6.57 -18.24 -11.80
N TYR A 173 6.72 -16.91 -11.78
CA TYR A 173 6.27 -16.04 -10.70
C TYR A 173 4.76 -16.13 -10.49
N VAL A 174 3.99 -15.88 -11.56
CA VAL A 174 2.51 -15.90 -11.51
C VAL A 174 2.01 -17.27 -11.07
N LYS A 175 2.60 -18.34 -11.61
CA LYS A 175 2.24 -19.70 -11.19
C LYS A 175 2.51 -19.94 -9.71
N ALA A 176 3.66 -19.51 -9.20
CA ALA A 176 4.01 -19.65 -7.79
C ALA A 176 3.05 -18.87 -6.88
N LEU A 177 2.66 -17.67 -7.31
CA LEU A 177 1.71 -16.80 -6.61
C LEU A 177 0.32 -17.45 -6.53
N ASP A 178 -0.19 -17.94 -7.65
CA ASP A 178 -1.48 -18.64 -7.72
C ASP A 178 -1.50 -19.90 -6.84
N GLU A 179 -0.45 -20.72 -6.93
CA GLU A 179 -0.30 -21.93 -6.12
C GLU A 179 -0.25 -21.59 -4.63
N PHE A 180 0.55 -20.58 -4.25
CA PHE A 180 0.64 -20.13 -2.86
C PHE A 180 -0.70 -19.64 -2.33
N ASN A 181 -1.39 -18.75 -3.06
CA ASN A 181 -2.68 -18.21 -2.64
C ASN A 181 -3.76 -19.30 -2.54
N SER A 182 -3.74 -20.29 -3.43
CA SER A 182 -4.63 -21.45 -3.37
C SER A 182 -4.34 -22.32 -2.14
N GLU A 183 -3.08 -22.66 -1.90
CA GLU A 183 -2.64 -23.44 -0.73
C GLU A 183 -2.97 -22.73 0.59
N TRP A 184 -2.70 -21.44 0.67
CA TRP A 184 -2.95 -20.61 1.85
C TRP A 184 -4.43 -20.57 2.20
N ARG A 185 -5.30 -20.39 1.19
CA ARG A 185 -6.75 -20.38 1.35
C ARG A 185 -7.29 -21.70 1.90
N VAL A 186 -6.74 -22.83 1.47
CA VAL A 186 -7.12 -24.15 2.00
C VAL A 186 -6.67 -24.31 3.46
N LYS A 187 -5.48 -23.80 3.80
CA LYS A 187 -4.88 -23.96 5.13
C LYS A 187 -5.55 -23.13 6.22
N GLU A 188 -5.91 -21.87 5.94
CA GLU A 188 -6.43 -20.93 6.94
C GLU A 188 -7.96 -20.99 7.13
N GLY A 189 -8.68 -21.73 6.28
CA GLY A 189 -10.13 -21.95 6.38
C GLY A 189 -10.96 -20.81 5.76
N GLN A 190 -12.19 -21.14 5.33
CA GLN A 190 -13.11 -20.22 4.62
C GLN A 190 -13.89 -19.26 5.55
N ASP A 191 -13.83 -19.48 6.86
CA ASP A 191 -14.63 -18.75 7.85
C ASP A 191 -14.05 -17.37 8.23
N LYS A 192 -12.82 -17.08 7.78
CA LYS A 192 -12.14 -15.79 7.97
C LYS A 192 -12.04 -15.05 6.62
N GLY A 193 -11.90 -13.73 6.66
CA GLY A 193 -11.61 -12.93 5.46
C GLY A 193 -10.43 -13.51 4.68
N ILE A 194 -10.58 -13.60 3.37
CA ILE A 194 -9.55 -14.20 2.49
C ILE A 194 -8.39 -13.21 2.38
N LEU A 195 -7.23 -13.60 2.90
CA LEU A 195 -5.96 -12.93 2.61
C LEU A 195 -5.33 -13.60 1.39
N THR A 196 -4.84 -12.75 0.49
CA THR A 196 -4.03 -13.14 -0.65
C THR A 196 -2.78 -12.29 -0.67
N ILE A 197 -1.71 -12.85 -1.19
CA ILE A 197 -0.57 -12.08 -1.67
C ILE A 197 -0.98 -11.53 -3.04
N ASP A 198 -0.77 -10.23 -3.22
CA ASP A 198 -0.89 -9.56 -4.51
C ASP A 198 0.51 -9.30 -5.11
N PHE A 199 0.51 -8.70 -6.30
CA PHE A 199 1.62 -8.67 -7.26
C PHE A 199 3.01 -8.31 -6.72
#